data_AF-A0A4R9P676-F1
#
_entry.id   AF-A0A4R9P676-F1
#
_cell.length_a   1.000
_cell.length_b   1.000
_cell.length_c   1.000
_cell.angle_alpha   90.00
_cell.angle_beta   90.00
_cell.angle_gamma   90.00
#
_symmetry.space_group_name_H-M   'P 1'
#
loop_
_entity.id
_entity.type
_entity.pdbx_description
1 polymer ?
#
loop_
_entity_poly.entity_id
_entity_poly.type
_entity_poly.pdbx_seq_one_letter_code
_entity_poly.pdbx_strand_id
1 'polypeptide(L)'
;PSWYTSAFGAHLTWTLPFGVLIMLAVFNRFSPSYEEAARDLGASSWQTFAHVVLPMIAPSLIGVGLFGFTLSYDEFARTLMTSGTYNTLPLE
;
A
#
# COMPACT_ATOMS: atom_id res chain seq x y z
N PRO A 1 -7.88 14.27 21.26
CA PRO A 1 -6.72 13.88 20.41
C PRO A 1 -7.18 13.59 18.97
N SER A 2 -7.23 14.62 18.11
CA SER A 2 -7.70 14.55 16.72
C SER A 2 -6.73 13.89 15.75
N TRP A 3 -5.54 13.49 16.21
CA TRP A 3 -4.46 13.00 15.37
C TRP A 3 -4.77 11.70 14.61
N TYR A 4 -5.51 10.78 15.23
CA TYR A 4 -5.93 9.52 14.59
C TYR A 4 -6.86 9.73 13.40
N THR A 5 -7.58 10.86 13.35
CA THR A 5 -8.52 11.15 12.28
C THR A 5 -7.97 12.17 11.28
N SER A 6 -7.24 13.20 11.73
CA SER A 6 -6.72 14.24 10.84
C SER A 6 -5.38 13.89 10.19
N ALA A 7 -4.36 13.51 10.97
CA ALA A 7 -3.03 13.23 10.45
C ALA A 7 -2.98 11.90 9.69
N PHE A 8 -3.61 10.85 10.24
CA PHE A 8 -3.72 9.56 9.55
C PHE A 8 -4.53 9.65 8.25
N GLY A 9 -5.65 10.40 8.27
CA GLY A 9 -6.47 10.63 7.07
C GLY A 9 -5.73 11.41 5.98
N ALA A 10 -4.98 12.47 6.36
CA ALA A 10 -4.14 13.22 5.42
C ALA A 10 -3.05 12.33 4.80
N HIS A 11 -2.39 11.51 5.63
CA HIS A 11 -1.32 10.62 5.17
C HIS A 11 -1.82 9.53 4.20
N LEU A 12 -2.95 8.89 4.52
CA LEU A 12 -3.58 7.92 3.63
C LEU A 12 -4.03 8.54 2.30
N THR A 13 -4.57 9.76 2.33
CA THR A 13 -5.00 10.47 1.12
C THR A 13 -3.83 10.73 0.18
N TRP A 14 -2.64 11.00 0.72
CA TRP A 14 -1.43 11.21 -0.07
C TRP A 14 -0.82 9.90 -0.59
N THR A 15 -0.73 8.87 0.24
CA THR A 15 0.04 7.64 -0.08
C THR A 15 -0.76 6.56 -0.80
N LEU A 16 -2.05 6.40 -0.50
CA LEU A 16 -2.89 5.34 -1.08
C LEU A 16 -3.03 5.43 -2.61
N PRO A 17 -3.29 6.60 -3.23
CA PRO A 17 -3.49 6.66 -4.67
C PRO A 17 -2.30 6.11 -5.45
N PHE A 18 -1.07 6.41 -5.02
CA PHE A 18 0.12 5.87 -5.67
C PHE A 18 0.24 4.37 -5.51
N GLY A 19 0.03 3.84 -4.30
CA GLY A 19 0.04 2.39 -4.06
C GLY A 19 -0.99 1.66 -4.91
N VAL A 20 -2.21 2.20 -5.00
CA VAL A 20 -3.30 1.64 -5.83
C VAL A 20 -2.93 1.67 -7.31
N LEU A 21 -2.43 2.81 -7.83
CA LEU A 21 -2.04 2.92 -9.24
C LEU A 21 -0.91 1.95 -9.61
N ILE A 22 0.09 1.79 -8.74
CA ILE A 22 1.18 0.83 -8.96
C ILE A 22 0.62 -0.60 -8.95
N MET A 23 -0.25 -0.94 -7.99
CA MET A 23 -0.85 -2.27 -7.93
C MET A 23 -1.75 -2.57 -9.13
N LEU A 24 -2.51 -1.60 -9.64
CA LEU A 24 -3.28 -1.76 -10.89
C LEU A 24 -2.37 -2.09 -12.07
N ALA A 25 -1.23 -1.41 -12.20
CA ALA A 25 -0.24 -1.71 -13.24
C ALA A 25 0.39 -3.10 -13.06
N VAL A 26 0.65 -3.52 -11.83
CA VAL A 26 1.17 -4.86 -11.50
C VAL A 26 0.17 -5.95 -11.89
N PHE A 27 -1.11 -5.81 -11.53
CA PHE A 27 -2.12 -6.79 -11.89
C PHE A 27 -2.33 -6.88 -13.41
N ASN A 28 -2.29 -5.75 -14.13
CA ASN A 28 -2.39 -5.72 -15.59
C ASN A 28 -1.23 -6.43 -16.32
N ARG A 29 -0.10 -6.72 -15.64
CA ARG A 29 1.02 -7.46 -16.24
C ARG A 29 0.81 -8.97 -16.25
N PHE A 30 -0.07 -9.50 -15.40
CA PHE A 30 -0.27 -10.94 -15.26
C PHE A 30 -1.53 -11.38 -16.00
N SER A 31 -1.45 -12.54 -16.66
CA SER A 31 -2.60 -13.12 -17.35
C SER A 31 -3.56 -13.80 -16.36
N PRO A 32 -4.88 -13.63 -16.51
CA PRO A 32 -5.88 -14.36 -15.73
C PRO A 32 -5.79 -15.90 -15.86
N SER A 33 -5.14 -16.39 -16.91
CA SER A 33 -4.99 -17.83 -17.19
C SER A 33 -4.36 -18.65 -16.06
N TYR A 34 -3.52 -18.03 -15.22
CA TYR A 34 -2.94 -18.72 -14.06
C TYR A 34 -3.99 -19.03 -12.99
N GLU A 35 -4.98 -18.15 -12.81
CA GLU A 35 -6.10 -18.40 -11.90
C GLU A 35 -7.07 -19.43 -12.45
N GLU A 36 -7.34 -19.37 -13.76
CA GLU A 36 -8.18 -20.34 -14.48
C GLU A 36 -7.57 -21.74 -14.39
N ALA A 37 -6.27 -21.88 -14.70
CA ALA A 37 -5.56 -23.16 -14.59
C ALA A 37 -5.59 -23.72 -13.15
N ALA A 38 -5.47 -22.87 -12.13
CA ALA A 38 -5.59 -23.31 -10.74
C ALA A 38 -6.99 -23.85 -10.43
N ARG A 39 -8.05 -23.18 -10.93
CA ARG A 39 -9.45 -23.63 -10.76
C ARG A 39 -9.72 -24.91 -11.54
N ASP A 40 -9.15 -25.07 -12.73
CA ASP A 40 -9.24 -26.31 -13.53
C ASP A 40 -8.60 -27.51 -12.83
N LEU A 41 -7.53 -27.26 -12.06
CA LEU A 41 -6.90 -28.26 -11.18
C LEU A 41 -7.67 -28.50 -9.87
N GLY A 42 -8.83 -27.88 -9.69
CA GLY A 42 -9.70 -28.06 -8.52
C GLY A 42 -9.35 -27.19 -7.32
N ALA A 43 -8.50 -26.17 -7.47
CA ALA A 43 -8.19 -25.26 -6.36
C ALA A 43 -9.38 -24.36 -6.02
N SER A 44 -9.66 -24.22 -4.73
CA SER A 44 -10.61 -23.22 -4.20
C SER A 44 -10.06 -21.80 -4.37
N SER A 45 -10.92 -20.78 -4.36
CA SER A 45 -10.50 -19.38 -4.51
C SER A 45 -9.42 -18.93 -3.52
N TRP A 46 -9.48 -19.43 -2.28
CA TRP A 46 -8.44 -19.14 -1.28
C TRP A 46 -7.10 -19.81 -1.61
N GLN A 47 -7.12 -21.06 -2.12
CA GLN A 47 -5.92 -21.74 -2.57
C GLN A 47 -5.30 -21.05 -3.78
N THR A 48 -6.11 -20.65 -4.77
CA THR A 48 -5.67 -19.86 -5.93
C THR A 48 -5.04 -18.56 -5.48
N PHE A 49 -5.66 -17.83 -4.55
CA PHE A 49 -5.06 -16.61 -4.01
C PHE A 49 -3.73 -16.88 -3.30
N ALA A 50 -3.69 -17.79 -2.34
CA ALA A 50 -2.52 -18.00 -1.48
C ALA A 50 -1.33 -18.64 -2.21
N HIS A 51 -1.58 -19.51 -3.20
CA HIS A 51 -0.53 -20.27 -3.89
C HIS A 51 -0.20 -19.75 -5.29
N VAL A 52 -1.06 -18.93 -5.90
CA VAL A 52 -0.84 -18.40 -7.26
C VAL A 52 -0.74 -16.88 -7.22
N VAL A 53 -1.81 -16.19 -6.85
CA VAL A 53 -1.86 -14.72 -6.92
C VAL A 53 -0.86 -14.06 -5.97
N LEU A 54 -0.87 -14.45 -4.69
CA LEU A 54 -0.05 -13.83 -3.65
C LEU A 54 1.46 -14.01 -3.92
N PRO A 55 1.98 -15.20 -4.25
CA PRO A 55 3.39 -15.36 -4.62
C PRO A 55 3.78 -14.60 -5.90
N MET A 56 2.87 -14.50 -6.87
CA MET A 56 3.11 -13.72 -8.10
C MET A 56 3.27 -12.23 -7.83
N ILE A 57 2.44 -11.65 -6.95
CA ILE A 57 2.48 -10.21 -6.64
C ILE A 57 3.39 -9.87 -5.46
N ALA A 58 3.84 -10.85 -4.67
CA ALA A 58 4.71 -10.66 -3.50
C ALA A 58 5.93 -9.75 -3.74
N PRO A 59 6.75 -9.93 -4.80
CA PRO A 59 7.88 -9.04 -5.04
C PRO A 59 7.43 -7.60 -5.32
N SER A 60 6.32 -7.42 -6.03
CA SER A 60 5.73 -6.10 -6.27
C SER A 60 5.18 -5.48 -4.99
N LEU A 61 4.60 -6.28 -4.10
CA LEU A 61 4.07 -5.84 -2.82
C LEU A 61 5.19 -5.30 -1.92
N ILE A 62 6.35 -5.95 -1.91
CA ILE A 62 7.55 -5.46 -1.23
C ILE A 62 8.01 -4.13 -1.83
N GLY A 63 8.08 -4.03 -3.17
CA GLY A 63 8.46 -2.80 -3.86
C GLY A 63 7.54 -1.62 -3.55
N VAL A 64 6.22 -1.84 -3.60
CA VAL A 64 5.21 -0.83 -3.24
C VAL A 64 5.30 -0.47 -1.75
N GLY A 65 5.55 -1.44 -0.87
CA GLY A 65 5.76 -1.21 0.55
C GLY A 65 6.96 -0.29 0.83
N LEU A 66 8.10 -0.55 0.18
CA LEU A 66 9.30 0.29 0.30
C LEU A 66 9.09 1.70 -0.29
N PHE A 67 8.36 1.79 -1.41
CA PHE A 67 7.99 3.07 -2.00
C PHE A 67 7.07 3.88 -1.06
N GLY A 68 6.03 3.25 -0.50
CA GLY A 68 5.13 3.87 0.47
C GLY A 68 5.85 4.28 1.76
N PHE A 69 6.85 3.50 2.21
CA PHE A 69 7.72 3.86 3.33
C PHE A 69 8.52 5.13 3.02
N THR A 70 9.08 5.24 1.81
CA THR A 70 9.81 6.43 1.36
C THR A 70 8.92 7.67 1.34
N LEU A 71 7.68 7.54 0.81
CA LEU A 71 6.69 8.62 0.84
C LEU A 71 6.30 9.02 2.27
N SER A 72 6.23 8.05 3.18
CA SER A 72 5.94 8.31 4.59
C SER A 72 7.09 9.03 5.30
N TYR A 73 8.33 8.72 4.94
CA TYR A 73 9.50 9.43 5.45
C TYR A 73 9.52 10.90 4.99
N ASP A 74 9.08 11.16 3.76
CA ASP A 74 8.95 12.51 3.18
C ASP A 74 7.74 13.30 3.72
N GLU A 75 6.91 12.71 4.59
CA GLU A 75 5.69 13.34 5.14
C GLU A 75 5.98 14.40 6.23
N PHE A 76 7.24 14.52 6.67
CA PHE A 76 7.65 15.43 7.73
C PHE A 76 7.24 16.88 7.46
N ALA A 77 7.48 17.39 6.24
CA ALA A 77 7.14 18.76 5.86
C ALA A 77 5.62 19.01 5.87
N ARG A 78 4.81 18.03 5.44
CA ARG A 78 3.34 18.11 5.43
C ARG A 78 2.74 18.02 6.84
N THR A 79 3.30 17.16 7.68
CA THR A 79 2.90 17.04 9.09
C THR A 79 3.16 18.33 9.86
N LEU A 80 4.31 18.98 9.64
CA LEU A 80 4.62 20.28 10.24
C LEU A 80 3.60 21.38 9.86
N MET A 81 3.15 21.39 8.61
CA MET A 81 2.16 22.37 8.13
C MET A 81 0.74 22.09 8.67
N THR A 82 0.46 20.86 9.11
CA THR A 82 -0.87 20.44 9.60
C THR A 82 -0.95 20.19 11.11
N SER A 83 0.17 20.21 11.85
CA SER A 83 0.19 19.96 13.31
C SER A 83 -0.36 21.12 14.17
N GLY A 84 -0.54 22.31 13.60
CA GLY A 84 -0.97 23.49 14.34
C GLY A 84 0.06 23.99 15.37
N THR A 85 -0.32 24.94 16.22
CA THR A 85 0.57 25.71 17.12
C THR A 85 1.24 24.89 18.25
N TYR A 86 0.85 23.64 18.48
CA TYR A 86 1.40 22.83 19.57
C TYR A 86 2.55 21.95 19.07
N ASN A 87 3.79 22.45 19.25
CA ASN A 87 4.99 21.62 19.22
C ASN A 87 5.04 20.74 20.47
N THR A 88 5.02 19.41 20.32
CA THR A 88 5.43 18.51 21.41
C THR A 88 6.94 18.33 21.31
N LEU A 89 7.68 19.11 22.10
CA LEU A 89 9.15 19.04 22.27
C LEU A 89 9.60 17.58 22.47
N PRO A 90 10.55 17.08 21.66
CA PRO A 90 11.96 17.46 21.81
C PRO A 90 12.60 17.73 20.44
N LEU A 91 12.24 18.85 19.84
CA LEU A 91 13.05 19.46 18.79
C LEU A 91 13.51 20.80 19.37
N GLU A 92 14.70 20.76 19.98
CA GLU A 92 15.62 21.91 19.88
C GLU A 92 16.46 21.72 18.60
#